data_AF-A0A6G0RVM4-F1
#
_entry.id   AF-A0A6G0RVM4-F1
#
_cell.length_a   1.000
_cell.length_b   1.000
_cell.length_c   1.000
_cell.angle_alpha   90.00
_cell.angle_beta   90.00
_cell.angle_gamma   90.00
#
_symmetry.space_group_name_H-M   'P 1'
#
loop_
_entity.id
_entity.type
_entity.pdbx_description
1 polymer ?
#
loop_
_entity_poly.entity_id
_entity_poly.type
_entity_poly.pdbx_seq_one_letter_code
_entity_poly.pdbx_strand_id
1 'polypeptide(L)'
;MWDAIWRYFRNTWMQSYGVDLWNVECMTAAGVNLQNRTNNPLESYNRAFGGRFSVKHPSLLSFVETVKDEARRFVHLIDGVKKNRRDPPRHAQFMDPRVPDEFER
;
A
#
# COMPACT_ATOMS: atom_id res chain seq x y z
N MET A 1 -13.54 -3.02 29.45
CA MET A 1 -12.35 -2.50 28.72
C MET A 1 -12.30 -3.03 27.30
N TRP A 2 -12.25 -4.36 27.11
CA TRP A 2 -12.16 -5.02 25.81
C TRP A 2 -13.33 -4.72 24.86
N ASP A 3 -14.58 -4.78 25.35
CA ASP A 3 -15.77 -4.43 24.55
C ASP A 3 -15.77 -2.99 24.02
N ALA A 4 -15.28 -2.04 24.82
CA ALA A 4 -15.21 -0.64 24.41
C ALA A 4 -14.17 -0.45 23.30
N ILE A 5 -13.02 -1.11 23.41
CA ILE A 5 -11.97 -1.10 22.39
C ILE A 5 -12.49 -1.74 21.10
N TRP A 6 -13.15 -2.90 21.18
CA TRP A 6 -13.72 -3.53 20.00
C TRP A 6 -14.83 -2.72 19.37
N ARG A 7 -15.73 -2.12 20.16
CA ARG A 7 -16.77 -1.26 19.63
C ARG A 7 -16.19 -0.05 18.90
N TYR A 8 -15.17 0.59 19.48
CA TYR A 8 -14.42 1.65 18.82
C TYR A 8 -13.77 1.16 17.52
N PHE A 9 -13.08 0.02 17.56
CA PHE A 9 -12.41 -0.57 16.41
C PHE A 9 -13.40 -0.88 15.28
N ARG A 10 -14.54 -1.52 15.59
CA ARG A 10 -15.57 -1.86 14.60
C ARG A 10 -16.17 -0.63 13.95
N ASN A 11 -16.59 0.36 14.76
CA ASN A 11 -17.22 1.56 14.25
C ASN A 11 -16.23 2.38 13.39
N THR A 12 -14.99 2.47 13.83
CA THR A 12 -13.96 3.25 13.13
C THR A 12 -13.47 2.52 11.88
N TRP A 13 -13.05 1.27 11.98
CA TRP A 13 -12.31 0.60 10.91
C TRP A 13 -13.13 -0.32 10.02
N MET A 14 -14.24 -0.88 10.52
CA MET A 14 -15.09 -1.78 9.73
C MET A 14 -16.35 -1.10 9.16
N GLN A 15 -16.87 -0.05 9.82
CA GLN A 15 -18.05 0.68 9.34
C GLN A 15 -17.70 1.95 8.57
N SER A 16 -16.71 2.73 9.04
CA SER A 16 -16.37 4.01 8.39
C SER A 16 -15.48 3.85 7.16
N TYR A 17 -14.82 2.69 6.98
CA TYR A 17 -13.96 2.40 5.84
C TYR A 17 -14.44 1.11 5.16
N GLY A 18 -14.60 1.15 3.84
CA GLY A 18 -15.03 -0.01 3.06
C GLY A 18 -14.00 -1.14 3.08
N VAL A 19 -14.47 -2.39 2.98
CA VAL A 19 -13.61 -3.60 2.92
C VAL A 19 -12.59 -3.53 1.77
N ASP A 20 -12.96 -2.84 0.70
CA ASP A 20 -12.16 -2.52 -0.48
C ASP A 20 -10.92 -1.64 -0.22
N LEU A 21 -10.81 -1.02 0.96
CA LEU A 21 -9.59 -0.35 1.41
C LEU A 21 -8.58 -1.33 2.01
N TRP A 22 -9.06 -2.46 2.52
CA TRP A 22 -8.26 -3.48 3.20
C TRP A 22 -7.96 -4.68 2.32
N ASN A 23 -8.83 -4.93 1.33
CA ASN A 23 -8.76 -6.09 0.46
C ASN A 23 -8.92 -5.67 -1.01
N VAL A 24 -7.92 -6.04 -1.81
CA VAL A 24 -7.89 -5.77 -3.25
C VAL A 24 -8.66 -6.78 -4.10
N GLU A 25 -9.13 -7.89 -3.50
CA GLU A 25 -9.88 -8.94 -4.20
C GLU A 25 -11.14 -8.41 -4.86
N CYS A 26 -11.84 -7.48 -4.20
CA CYS A 26 -13.00 -6.81 -4.80
C CYS A 26 -12.62 -6.01 -6.07
N MET A 27 -11.37 -5.51 -6.16
CA MET A 27 -10.88 -4.80 -7.35
C MET A 27 -10.51 -5.79 -8.45
N THR A 28 -9.88 -6.90 -8.10
CA THR A 28 -9.60 -8.01 -9.04
C THR A 28 -10.90 -8.51 -9.66
N ALA A 29 -11.92 -8.79 -8.85
CA ALA A 29 -13.24 -9.24 -9.29
C ALA A 29 -13.96 -8.18 -10.17
N ALA A 30 -13.72 -6.90 -9.92
CA ALA A 30 -14.23 -5.79 -10.73
C ALA A 30 -13.44 -5.52 -12.02
N GLY A 31 -12.44 -6.35 -12.35
CA GLY A 31 -11.63 -6.21 -13.56
C GLY A 31 -10.63 -5.06 -13.53
N VAL A 32 -10.31 -4.52 -12.34
CA VAL A 32 -9.26 -3.50 -12.19
C VAL A 32 -7.91 -4.13 -12.43
N ASN A 33 -7.14 -3.58 -13.37
CA ASN A 33 -5.80 -4.08 -13.69
C ASN A 33 -4.78 -3.68 -12.62
N LEU A 34 -4.53 -4.56 -11.65
CA LEU A 34 -3.55 -4.36 -10.59
C LEU A 34 -2.14 -4.75 -11.06
N GLN A 35 -1.33 -3.76 -11.48
CA GLN A 35 -0.01 -4.01 -12.07
C GLN A 35 1.14 -4.19 -11.07
N ASN A 36 0.98 -3.79 -9.80
CA ASN A 36 2.05 -3.87 -8.81
C ASN A 36 2.04 -5.19 -8.04
N ARG A 37 2.72 -6.21 -8.57
CA ARG A 37 3.22 -7.36 -7.79
C ARG A 37 4.73 -7.23 -7.60
N THR A 38 5.15 -6.28 -6.76
CA THR A 38 6.54 -6.24 -6.28
C THR A 38 6.79 -7.47 -5.39
N ASN A 39 7.99 -8.07 -5.47
CA ASN A 39 8.39 -9.23 -4.66
C ASN A 39 8.54 -8.93 -3.15
N ASN A 40 8.49 -7.66 -2.75
CA ASN A 40 8.57 -7.22 -1.35
C ASN A 40 7.84 -5.88 -1.08
N PRO A 41 6.49 -5.87 -1.12
CA PRO A 41 5.72 -4.62 -1.03
C PRO A 41 5.80 -4.01 0.37
N LEU A 42 5.92 -4.83 1.41
CA LEU A 42 5.99 -4.37 2.79
C LEU A 42 7.29 -3.63 3.08
N GLU A 43 8.45 -4.14 2.63
CA GLU A 43 9.72 -3.46 2.84
C GLU A 43 9.81 -2.18 2.01
N SER A 44 9.31 -2.19 0.77
CA SER A 44 9.21 -0.97 -0.05
C SER A 44 8.34 0.09 0.63
N TYR A 45 7.20 -0.32 1.19
CA TYR A 45 6.34 0.58 1.96
C TYR A 45 7.05 1.10 3.20
N ASN A 46 7.68 0.23 4.01
CA ASN A 46 8.38 0.63 5.22
C ASN A 46 9.53 1.61 4.94
N ARG A 47 10.27 1.42 3.84
CA ARG A 47 11.29 2.39 3.39
C ARG A 47 10.67 3.72 2.99
N ALA A 48 9.63 3.71 2.16
CA ALA A 48 8.97 4.93 1.70
C ALA A 48 8.32 5.69 2.86
N PHE A 49 7.71 4.98 3.80
CA PHE A 49 7.12 5.54 5.01
C PHE A 49 8.18 6.07 5.97
N GLY A 50 9.26 5.31 6.20
CA GLY A 50 10.40 5.75 6.98
C GLY A 50 11.03 7.04 6.45
N GLY A 51 11.11 7.18 5.12
CA GLY A 51 11.61 8.39 4.45
C GLY A 51 10.74 9.65 4.63
N ARG A 52 9.53 9.53 5.19
CA ARG A 52 8.69 10.70 5.53
C ARG A 52 9.10 11.38 6.82
N PHE A 53 9.91 10.71 7.65
CA PHE A 53 10.39 11.28 8.89
C PHE A 53 11.75 11.95 8.68
N SER A 54 11.88 13.20 9.13
CA SER A 54 13.16 13.92 9.11
C SER A 54 14.18 13.40 10.12
N VAL A 55 13.74 12.56 11.07
CA VAL A 55 14.56 11.97 12.14
C VAL A 55 14.21 10.50 12.32
N LYS A 56 15.18 9.70 12.77
CA LYS A 56 15.00 8.26 13.01
C LYS A 56 13.97 7.93 14.10
N HIS A 57 13.83 8.81 15.09
CA HIS A 57 12.95 8.64 16.24
C HIS A 57 12.07 9.88 16.41
N PRO A 58 10.95 9.99 15.66
CA PRO A 58 10.04 11.12 15.76
C PRO A 58 9.32 11.14 17.11
N SER A 59 8.84 12.31 17.52
CA SER A 59 7.91 12.41 18.64
C SER A 59 6.62 11.65 18.34
N LEU A 60 5.90 11.21 19.39
CA LEU A 60 4.61 10.53 19.21
C LEU A 60 3.62 11.38 18.40
N LEU A 61 3.60 12.69 18.62
CA LEU A 61 2.74 13.61 17.88
C LEU A 61 3.08 13.62 16.39
N SER A 62 4.36 13.85 16.05
CA SER A 62 4.83 13.87 14.66
C SER A 62 4.61 12.52 13.96
N PHE A 63 4.78 11.42 14.71
CA PHE A 63 4.46 10.08 14.22
C PHE A 63 2.98 9.95 13.86
N VAL A 64 2.07 10.29 14.79
CA VAL A 64 0.62 10.20 14.58
C VAL A 64 0.15 11.09 13.42
N GLU A 65 0.69 12.30 13.29
CA GLU A 65 0.38 13.21 12.18
C GLU A 65 0.80 12.61 10.84
N THR A 66 2.03 12.09 10.75
CA THR A 66 2.54 11.45 9.53
C THR A 66 1.73 10.21 9.16
N VAL A 67 1.34 9.39 10.15
CA VAL A 67 0.47 8.23 9.92
C VAL A 67 -0.89 8.65 9.38
N LYS A 68 -1.50 9.72 9.92
CA LYS A 68 -2.79 10.24 9.43
C LYS A 68 -2.70 10.77 8.01
N ASP A 69 -1.64 11.51 7.68
CA ASP A 69 -1.39 11.98 6.31
C ASP A 69 -1.22 10.80 5.35
N GLU A 70 -0.44 9.79 5.75
CA GLU A 70 -0.21 8.61 4.91
C GLU A 70 -1.48 7.80 4.69
N ALA A 71 -2.30 7.62 5.73
CA ALA A 71 -3.60 6.96 5.62
C ALA A 71 -4.51 7.68 4.62
N ARG A 72 -4.60 9.03 4.71
CA ARG A 72 -5.37 9.84 3.74
C ARG A 72 -4.85 9.66 2.32
N ARG A 73 -3.52 9.69 2.13
CA ARG A 73 -2.90 9.45 0.82
C ARG A 73 -3.27 8.08 0.26
N PHE A 74 -3.25 7.04 1.08
CA PHE A 74 -3.63 5.67 0.66
C PHE A 74 -5.09 5.54 0.27
N VAL A 75 -6.02 6.17 1.01
CA VAL A 75 -7.44 6.20 0.64
C VAL A 75 -7.62 6.81 -0.75
N HIS A 76 -6.99 7.96 -1.01
CA HIS A 76 -7.03 8.59 -2.34
C HIS A 76 -6.36 7.74 -3.43
N LEU A 77 -5.28 7.04 -3.09
CA LEU A 77 -4.58 6.12 -3.99
C LEU A 77 -5.51 5.03 -4.49
N ILE A 78 -6.17 4.36 -3.55
CA ILE A 78 -7.08 3.24 -3.79
C ILE A 78 -8.30 3.73 -4.58
N ASP A 79 -8.90 4.87 -4.20
CA ASP A 79 -10.01 5.45 -4.95
C ASP A 79 -9.64 5.79 -6.40
N GLY A 80 -8.43 6.34 -6.62
CA GLY A 80 -7.91 6.62 -7.96
C GLY A 80 -7.70 5.35 -8.81
N VAL A 81 -7.17 4.28 -8.21
CA VAL A 81 -6.98 2.98 -8.87
C VAL A 81 -8.33 2.38 -9.27
N LYS A 82 -9.32 2.35 -8.37
CA LYS A 82 -10.66 1.84 -8.67
C LYS A 82 -11.33 2.57 -9.83
N LYS A 83 -11.12 3.89 -9.92
CA LYS A 83 -11.72 4.73 -10.96
C LYS A 83 -10.91 4.72 -12.26
N ASN A 84 -9.86 3.90 -12.38
CA ASN A 84 -8.92 3.88 -13.51
C ASN A 84 -8.37 5.28 -13.86
N ARG A 85 -8.23 6.16 -12.86
CA ARG A 85 -7.77 7.56 -13.05
C ARG A 85 -6.25 7.69 -12.97
N ARG A 86 -5.55 6.58 -12.84
CA ARG A 86 -4.11 6.56 -12.60
C ARG A 86 -3.42 5.78 -13.71
N ASP A 87 -2.41 6.41 -14.28
CA ASP A 87 -1.52 5.73 -15.23
C ASP A 87 -0.76 4.62 -14.50
N PRO A 88 -0.59 3.45 -15.13
CA PRO A 88 0.25 2.39 -14.58
C PRO A 88 1.66 2.89 -14.26
N PRO A 89 2.32 2.37 -13.20
CA PRO A 89 3.70 2.69 -12.94
C PRO A 89 4.58 2.37 -14.16
N ARG A 90 5.49 3.29 -14.53
CA ARG A 90 6.53 3.00 -15.51
C ARG A 90 7.49 1.96 -14.92
N HIS A 91 7.36 0.72 -15.38
CA HIS A 91 8.32 -0.34 -15.10
C HIS A 91 9.55 -0.20 -16.00
N ALA A 92 10.72 -0.58 -15.49
CA ALA A 92 11.90 -0.75 -16.33
C ALA A 92 11.60 -1.79 -17.42
N GLN A 93 12.19 -1.61 -18.61
CA GLN A 93 12.02 -2.57 -19.69
C GLN A 93 12.45 -3.95 -19.21
N PHE A 94 11.59 -4.96 -19.44
CA PHE A 94 11.96 -6.34 -19.18
C PHE A 94 13.18 -6.68 -20.04
N MET A 95 14.30 -6.93 -19.38
CA MET A 95 15.50 -7.46 -20.01
C MET A 95 15.45 -8.97 -19.81
N ASP A 96 15.38 -9.73 -20.91
CA ASP A 96 15.54 -11.17 -20.84
C ASP A 96 16.96 -11.46 -20.36
N PRO A 97 17.15 -12.05 -19.17
CA PRO A 97 18.49 -12.33 -18.68
C PRO A 97 19.06 -13.47 -19.52
N ARG A 98 19.92 -13.13 -20.48
CA ARG A 98 20.69 -14.10 -21.25
C ARG A 98 21.64 -14.81 -20.30
N VAL A 99 21.30 -16.02 -19.91
CA VAL A 99 22.18 -16.90 -19.13
C VAL A 99 23.41 -17.16 -20.00
N PRO A 100 24.62 -16.83 -19.54
CA PRO A 100 25.82 -17.16 -20.31
C PRO A 100 25.90 -18.68 -20.51
N ASP A 101 26.29 -19.13 -21.72
CA ASP A 101 26.35 -20.55 -22.10
C ASP A 101 27.14 -21.42 -21.10
N GLU A 102 28.06 -20.82 -20.34
CA GLU A 102 28.85 -21.50 -19.31
C GLU A 102 28.01 -22.05 -18.14
N PHE A 103 26.79 -21.56 -17.94
CA PHE A 103 25.87 -21.95 -16.86
C PHE A 103 24.70 -22.84 -17.34
N GLU A 104 24.60 -23.19 -18.62
CA GLU A 104 23.52 -24.04 -19.17
C GLU A 104 23.78 -25.57 -19.05
N ARG A 105 24.58 -26.01 -18.08
CA ARG A 105 24.95 -27.43 -17.89
C ARG A 105 23.96 -28.25 -17.07
#